data_AF-A0A9X3N6S0-F1
#
_entry.id   AF-A0A9X3N6S0-F1
#
_cell.length_a   1.000
_cell.length_b   1.000
_cell.length_c   1.000
_cell.angle_alpha   90.00
_cell.angle_beta   90.00
_cell.angle_gamma   90.00
#
_symmetry.space_group_name_H-M   'P 1'
#
loop_
_entity.id
_entity.type
_entity.pdbx_description
1 polymer ?
#
loop_
_entity_poly.entity_id
_entity_poly.type
_entity_poly.pdbx_seq_one_letter_code
_entity_poly.pdbx_strand_id
1 'polypeptide(L)'
;MLVHVPTSVDEAVALLDEGKGVLVAGCTGLYPHLGPDQSIISLRNAGLSGVETDGDTVRVGATTTLTQLAREVPFLRESIASIASPTIRNMATVGGNLFAPQPHGDLAVCLLALDAQIDKTGDVVTSITFKVPEHWYYTKAMRRKQNSASIVTVASDGVRIALGGVAPGPVRALAAEAKLAEGDIDGAAEAALEAADPFDDAYASAWYRRRVLPVHVRRALTNAV
;
A
#
# COMPACT_ATOMS: atom_id res chain seq x y z
N MET A 1 -7.13 -23.01 -19.66
CA MET A 1 -7.27 -22.28 -18.38
C MET A 1 -7.62 -23.25 -17.25
N LEU A 2 -6.74 -23.40 -16.26
CA LEU A 2 -6.99 -24.14 -15.01
C LEU A 2 -7.00 -23.19 -13.82
N VAL A 3 -7.83 -23.48 -12.82
CA VAL A 3 -7.87 -22.75 -11.54
C VAL A 3 -7.40 -23.70 -10.46
N HIS A 4 -6.21 -23.45 -9.92
CA HIS A 4 -5.69 -24.15 -8.76
C HIS A 4 -6.15 -23.44 -7.49
N VAL A 5 -6.59 -24.20 -6.48
CA VAL A 5 -7.07 -23.66 -5.20
C VAL A 5 -6.33 -24.36 -4.06
N PRO A 6 -5.04 -24.05 -3.85
CA PRO A 6 -4.27 -24.62 -2.75
C PRO A 6 -4.91 -24.28 -1.40
N THR A 7 -4.76 -25.20 -0.45
CA THR A 7 -5.27 -25.08 0.92
C THR A 7 -4.18 -24.67 1.92
N SER A 8 -2.93 -24.58 1.47
CA SER A 8 -1.78 -24.11 2.24
C SER A 8 -0.85 -23.24 1.39
N VAL A 9 0.04 -22.51 2.05
CA VAL A 9 1.09 -21.75 1.36
C VAL A 9 2.07 -22.68 0.65
N ASP A 10 2.41 -23.84 1.23
CA ASP A 10 3.38 -24.78 0.66
C ASP A 10 2.86 -25.37 -0.67
N GLU A 11 1.57 -25.72 -0.72
CA GLU A 11 0.91 -26.13 -1.96
C GLU A 11 0.92 -25.00 -3.01
N ALA A 12 0.69 -23.76 -2.59
CA ALA A 12 0.71 -22.61 -3.49
C ALA A 12 2.11 -22.38 -4.08
N VAL A 13 3.16 -22.50 -3.26
CA VAL A 13 4.57 -22.37 -3.68
C VAL A 13 4.92 -23.49 -4.66
N ALA A 14 4.59 -24.74 -4.35
CA ALA A 14 4.86 -25.87 -5.26
C ALA A 14 4.21 -25.66 -6.64
N LEU A 15 2.94 -25.23 -6.68
CA LEU A 15 2.26 -24.93 -7.94
C LEU A 15 2.90 -23.76 -8.71
N LEU A 16 3.40 -22.76 -8.00
CA LEU A 16 4.08 -21.61 -8.61
C LEU A 16 5.42 -22.02 -9.21
N ASP A 17 6.22 -22.79 -8.47
CA ASP A 17 7.54 -23.28 -8.88
C ASP A 17 7.44 -24.21 -10.09
N GLU A 18 6.37 -24.99 -10.18
CA GLU A 18 6.04 -25.82 -11.35
C GLU A 18 5.50 -25.02 -12.55
N GLY A 19 5.33 -23.69 -12.42
CA GLY A 19 4.81 -22.83 -13.47
C GLY A 19 3.34 -23.08 -13.82
N LYS A 20 2.54 -23.58 -12.86
CA LYS A 20 1.13 -23.97 -13.10
C LYS A 20 0.18 -22.79 -13.28
N GLY A 21 0.61 -21.58 -12.97
CA GLY A 21 -0.19 -20.38 -13.17
C GLY A 21 0.38 -19.15 -12.49
N VAL A 22 -0.36 -18.06 -12.55
CA VAL A 22 -0.05 -16.82 -11.81
C VAL A 22 -0.82 -16.78 -10.49
N LEU A 23 -0.19 -16.25 -9.45
CA LEU A 23 -0.83 -16.09 -8.15
C LEU A 23 -1.97 -15.06 -8.23
N VAL A 24 -3.11 -15.40 -7.67
CA VAL A 24 -4.25 -14.48 -7.52
C VAL A 24 -4.82 -14.53 -6.11
N ALA A 25 -5.19 -13.38 -5.60
CA ALA A 25 -6.01 -13.25 -4.39
C ALA A 25 -7.29 -12.49 -4.74
N GLY A 26 -7.39 -11.21 -4.38
CA GLY A 26 -8.49 -10.34 -4.78
C GLY A 26 -8.62 -10.10 -6.29
N CYS A 27 -7.51 -10.23 -7.02
CA CYS A 27 -7.40 -10.05 -8.49
C CYS A 27 -7.89 -8.69 -9.05
N THR A 28 -8.16 -7.70 -8.19
CA THR A 28 -8.74 -6.41 -8.61
C THR A 28 -7.82 -5.55 -9.47
N GLY A 29 -6.50 -5.70 -9.34
CA GLY A 29 -5.50 -5.04 -10.19
C GLY A 29 -4.96 -5.93 -11.32
N LEU A 30 -4.99 -7.26 -11.15
CA LEU A 30 -4.38 -8.20 -12.08
C LEU A 30 -5.34 -8.67 -13.18
N TYR A 31 -6.65 -8.73 -12.89
CA TYR A 31 -7.66 -9.27 -13.81
C TYR A 31 -7.59 -8.67 -15.23
N PRO A 32 -7.43 -7.33 -15.42
CA PRO A 32 -7.34 -6.74 -16.77
C PRO A 32 -6.12 -7.19 -17.59
N HIS A 33 -5.13 -7.81 -16.95
CA HIS A 33 -3.87 -8.23 -17.55
C HIS A 33 -3.78 -9.75 -17.75
N LEU A 34 -4.77 -10.51 -17.30
CA LEU A 34 -4.80 -11.96 -17.52
C LEU A 34 -5.16 -12.28 -18.97
N GLY A 35 -4.37 -13.15 -19.59
CA GLY A 35 -4.69 -13.71 -20.91
C GLY A 35 -5.89 -14.68 -20.84
N PRO A 36 -6.60 -14.91 -21.96
CA PRO A 36 -7.80 -15.74 -22.00
C PRO A 36 -7.57 -17.19 -21.56
N ASP A 37 -6.36 -17.73 -21.75
CA ASP A 37 -6.01 -19.11 -21.40
C ASP A 37 -5.13 -19.23 -20.14
N GLN A 38 -4.84 -18.10 -19.49
CA GLN A 38 -3.91 -18.02 -18.35
C GLN A 38 -4.43 -18.85 -17.17
N SER A 39 -3.68 -19.88 -16.77
CA SER A 39 -3.97 -20.60 -15.52
C SER A 39 -3.63 -19.73 -14.31
N ILE A 40 -4.42 -19.89 -13.24
CA ILE A 40 -4.30 -19.10 -12.01
C ILE A 40 -4.18 -20.00 -10.78
N ILE A 41 -3.51 -19.50 -9.75
CA ILE A 41 -3.35 -20.12 -8.44
C ILE A 41 -4.03 -19.21 -7.42
N SER A 42 -5.23 -19.59 -6.97
CA SER A 42 -6.06 -18.80 -6.06
C SER A 42 -5.66 -19.02 -4.60
N LEU A 43 -5.11 -17.99 -3.98
CA LEU A 43 -4.69 -17.99 -2.58
C LEU A 43 -5.85 -17.88 -1.58
N ARG A 44 -7.11 -17.84 -2.05
CA ARG A 44 -8.32 -17.64 -1.22
C ARG A 44 -8.40 -18.60 -0.03
N ASN A 45 -7.98 -19.85 -0.22
CA ASN A 45 -8.09 -20.90 0.78
C ASN A 45 -6.74 -21.29 1.41
N ALA A 46 -5.66 -20.56 1.13
CA ALA A 46 -4.31 -20.90 1.58
C ALA A 46 -4.06 -20.58 3.08
N GLY A 47 -5.09 -20.20 3.84
CA GLY A 47 -4.96 -19.86 5.26
C GLY A 47 -4.24 -18.54 5.55
N LEU A 48 -4.16 -17.63 4.57
CA LEU A 48 -3.38 -16.38 4.65
C LEU A 48 -4.21 -15.13 4.98
N SER A 49 -5.41 -15.28 5.56
CA SER A 49 -6.30 -14.17 5.90
C SER A 49 -6.49 -14.08 7.41
N GLY A 50 -6.47 -12.86 7.94
CA GLY A 50 -6.61 -12.58 9.36
C GLY A 50 -5.82 -11.34 9.79
N VAL A 51 -6.19 -10.82 10.94
CA VAL A 51 -5.42 -9.83 11.69
C VAL A 51 -5.21 -10.38 13.10
N GLU A 52 -3.97 -10.40 13.54
CA GLU A 52 -3.54 -10.80 14.87
C GLU A 52 -2.88 -9.59 15.53
N THR A 53 -3.25 -9.29 16.77
CA THR A 53 -2.66 -8.19 17.53
C THR A 53 -2.07 -8.73 18.82
N ASP A 54 -0.80 -8.44 19.06
CA ASP A 54 -0.09 -8.73 20.30
C ASP A 54 0.57 -7.44 20.81
N GLY A 55 0.01 -6.86 21.87
CA GLY A 55 0.45 -5.55 22.39
C GLY A 55 0.33 -4.44 21.35
N ASP A 56 1.47 -3.82 21.02
CA ASP A 56 1.58 -2.78 20.00
C ASP A 56 1.84 -3.34 18.60
N THR A 57 1.97 -4.65 18.45
CA THR A 57 2.36 -5.30 17.19
C THR A 57 1.14 -5.91 16.51
N VAL A 58 0.96 -5.57 15.23
CA VAL A 58 -0.13 -6.07 14.39
C VAL A 58 0.48 -6.92 13.28
N ARG A 59 0.01 -8.15 13.15
CA ARG A 59 0.32 -9.06 12.05
C ARG A 59 -0.91 -9.25 11.18
N VAL A 60 -0.76 -9.07 9.87
CA VAL A 60 -1.85 -9.13 8.89
C VAL A 60 -1.53 -10.17 7.84
N GLY A 61 -2.43 -11.13 7.65
CA GLY A 61 -2.32 -12.11 6.56
C GLY A 61 -2.40 -11.46 5.17
N ALA A 62 -1.61 -11.97 4.22
CA ALA A 62 -1.52 -11.40 2.88
C ALA A 62 -2.85 -11.38 2.10
N THR A 63 -3.76 -12.33 2.35
CA THR A 63 -5.08 -12.39 1.71
C THR A 63 -6.18 -11.68 2.49
N THR A 64 -5.86 -11.02 3.61
CA THR A 64 -6.77 -10.13 4.34
C THR A 64 -7.27 -9.03 3.42
N THR A 65 -8.59 -8.85 3.37
CA THR A 65 -9.19 -7.80 2.51
C THR A 65 -9.00 -6.41 3.11
N LEU A 66 -9.01 -5.37 2.26
CA LEU A 66 -8.93 -3.99 2.73
C LEU A 66 -10.10 -3.63 3.66
N THR A 67 -11.30 -4.15 3.38
CA THR A 67 -12.47 -3.96 4.24
C THR A 67 -12.26 -4.59 5.62
N GLN A 68 -11.68 -5.79 5.69
CA GLN A 68 -11.34 -6.42 6.97
C GLN A 68 -10.28 -5.62 7.72
N LEU A 69 -9.20 -5.23 7.03
CA LEU A 69 -8.12 -4.44 7.63
C LEU A 69 -8.64 -3.13 8.24
N ALA A 70 -9.49 -2.38 7.52
CA ALA A 70 -10.05 -1.12 8.02
C ALA A 70 -10.98 -1.28 9.25
N ARG A 71 -11.55 -2.48 9.42
CA ARG A 71 -12.38 -2.81 10.58
C ARG A 71 -11.52 -3.15 11.80
N GLU A 72 -10.47 -3.94 11.59
CA GLU A 72 -9.64 -4.51 12.67
C GLU A 72 -8.43 -3.63 13.04
N VAL A 73 -8.02 -2.70 12.16
CA VAL A 73 -6.94 -1.73 12.39
C VAL A 73 -7.46 -0.30 12.17
N PRO A 74 -8.15 0.31 13.17
CA PRO A 74 -8.95 1.51 12.96
C PRO A 74 -8.18 2.76 12.51
N PHE A 75 -6.91 2.92 12.91
CA PHE A 75 -6.12 4.11 12.50
C PHE A 75 -5.85 4.15 11.00
N LEU A 76 -5.83 2.99 10.32
CA LEU A 76 -5.69 2.90 8.85
C LEU A 76 -7.02 3.13 8.10
N ARG A 77 -8.15 3.26 8.80
CA ARG A 77 -9.48 3.30 8.19
C ARG A 77 -9.62 4.44 7.17
N GLU A 78 -9.15 5.63 7.49
CA GLU A 78 -9.24 6.77 6.58
C GLU A 78 -8.39 6.54 5.33
N SER A 79 -7.15 6.08 5.51
CA SER A 79 -6.26 5.74 4.41
C SER A 79 -6.90 4.72 3.48
N ILE A 80 -7.45 3.64 4.03
CA ILE A 80 -8.13 2.58 3.27
C ILE A 80 -9.41 3.09 2.61
N ALA A 81 -10.20 3.93 3.27
CA ALA A 81 -11.44 4.47 2.71
C ALA A 81 -11.19 5.29 1.43
N SER A 82 -9.99 5.84 1.25
CA SER A 82 -9.56 6.56 0.05
C SER A 82 -9.16 5.64 -1.13
N ILE A 83 -9.07 4.33 -0.92
CA ILE A 83 -8.64 3.34 -1.92
C ILE A 83 -9.85 2.76 -2.64
N ALA A 84 -10.00 3.09 -3.92
CA ALA A 84 -11.05 2.56 -4.80
C ALA A 84 -12.46 2.64 -4.19
N SER A 85 -13.38 1.76 -4.64
CA SER A 85 -14.77 1.70 -4.16
C SER A 85 -14.94 0.63 -3.09
N PRO A 86 -16.04 0.66 -2.31
CA PRO A 86 -16.34 -0.42 -1.35
C PRO A 86 -16.31 -1.82 -1.98
N THR A 87 -16.83 -1.98 -3.20
CA THR A 87 -16.82 -3.27 -3.91
C THR A 87 -15.41 -3.77 -4.19
N ILE A 88 -14.50 -2.87 -4.60
CA ILE A 88 -13.09 -3.23 -4.81
C ILE A 88 -12.43 -3.56 -3.47
N ARG A 89 -12.66 -2.81 -2.41
CA ARG A 89 -12.06 -3.07 -1.08
C ARG A 89 -12.51 -4.37 -0.44
N ASN A 90 -13.72 -4.84 -0.75
CA ASN A 90 -14.23 -6.13 -0.31
C ASN A 90 -13.49 -7.32 -0.95
N MET A 91 -12.74 -7.10 -2.03
CA MET A 91 -11.98 -8.14 -2.72
C MET A 91 -10.47 -7.91 -2.66
N ALA A 92 -10.03 -6.66 -2.79
CA ALA A 92 -8.62 -6.28 -2.76
C ALA A 92 -7.98 -6.71 -1.44
N THR A 93 -6.77 -7.25 -1.53
CA THR A 93 -6.05 -7.81 -0.39
C THR A 93 -4.82 -6.98 -0.05
N VAL A 94 -4.32 -7.11 1.17
CA VAL A 94 -3.09 -6.43 1.63
C VAL A 94 -1.90 -6.82 0.76
N GLY A 95 -1.66 -8.12 0.58
CA GLY A 95 -0.56 -8.64 -0.23
C GLY A 95 -0.67 -8.19 -1.69
N GLY A 96 -1.87 -8.21 -2.27
CA GLY A 96 -2.08 -7.71 -3.63
C GLY A 96 -1.82 -6.21 -3.79
N ASN A 97 -2.00 -5.40 -2.73
CA ASN A 97 -1.72 -3.97 -2.77
C ASN A 97 -0.23 -3.65 -2.80
N LEU A 98 0.63 -4.52 -2.25
CA LEU A 98 2.10 -4.34 -2.28
C LEU A 98 2.65 -4.27 -3.72
N PHE A 99 1.98 -4.96 -4.65
CA PHE A 99 2.38 -5.06 -6.05
C PHE A 99 1.55 -4.17 -6.98
N ALA A 100 0.71 -3.29 -6.43
CA ALA A 100 -0.07 -2.36 -7.25
C ALA A 100 0.86 -1.31 -7.89
N PRO A 101 0.82 -1.12 -9.21
CA PRO A 101 1.68 -0.14 -9.88
C PRO A 101 1.29 1.28 -9.52
N GLN A 102 2.26 2.20 -9.51
CA GLN A 102 1.96 3.63 -9.37
C GLN A 102 1.13 4.14 -10.56
N PRO A 103 0.20 5.08 -10.34
CA PRO A 103 -0.10 5.82 -9.10
C PRO A 103 -1.15 5.15 -8.19
N HIS A 104 -1.25 3.82 -8.18
CA HIS A 104 -2.06 3.04 -7.23
C HIS A 104 -1.19 2.54 -6.06
N GLY A 105 -1.75 1.71 -5.17
CA GLY A 105 -0.99 1.09 -4.08
C GLY A 105 -0.80 1.98 -2.85
N ASP A 106 -1.80 2.80 -2.50
CA ASP A 106 -1.72 3.68 -1.31
C ASP A 106 -1.47 2.94 0.00
N LEU A 107 -1.93 1.68 0.11
CA LEU A 107 -1.63 0.87 1.28
C LEU A 107 -0.13 0.55 1.40
N ALA A 108 0.57 0.33 0.28
CA ALA A 108 2.01 0.10 0.31
C ALA A 108 2.76 1.35 0.83
N VAL A 109 2.27 2.55 0.53
CA VAL A 109 2.79 3.80 1.11
C VAL A 109 2.58 3.81 2.63
N CYS A 110 1.40 3.42 3.11
CA CYS A 110 1.12 3.35 4.54
C CYS A 110 2.02 2.34 5.25
N LEU A 111 2.19 1.14 4.68
CA LEU A 111 3.03 0.09 5.25
C LEU A 111 4.51 0.50 5.27
N LEU A 112 4.97 1.24 4.27
CA LEU A 112 6.33 1.78 4.22
C LEU A 112 6.57 2.86 5.29
N ALA A 113 5.57 3.71 5.58
CA ALA A 113 5.63 4.66 6.68
C ALA A 113 5.65 3.97 8.05
N LEU A 114 4.96 2.83 8.18
CA LEU A 114 4.94 2.00 9.39
C LEU A 114 6.18 1.12 9.57
N ASP A 115 7.11 1.14 8.61
CA ASP A 115 8.30 0.26 8.59
C ASP A 115 7.92 -1.23 8.66
N ALA A 116 6.83 -1.58 7.97
CA ALA A 116 6.26 -2.90 8.03
C ALA A 116 7.24 -3.96 7.48
N GLN A 117 7.33 -5.07 8.19
CA GLN A 117 8.09 -6.24 7.81
C GLN A 117 7.19 -7.18 6.99
N ILE A 118 7.77 -7.84 5.99
CA ILE A 118 7.06 -8.77 5.11
C ILE A 118 7.61 -10.17 5.33
N ASP A 119 6.72 -11.10 5.67
CA ASP A 119 7.03 -12.53 5.69
C ASP A 119 6.67 -13.15 4.35
N LYS A 120 7.52 -14.06 3.87
CA LYS A 120 7.28 -14.83 2.64
C LYS A 120 7.72 -16.28 2.78
N THR A 121 7.05 -17.15 2.03
CA THR A 121 7.47 -18.54 1.79
C THR A 121 7.65 -18.70 0.30
N GLY A 122 8.85 -19.11 -0.16
CA GLY A 122 9.21 -19.01 -1.57
C GLY A 122 9.02 -17.57 -2.06
N ASP A 123 8.29 -17.39 -3.15
CA ASP A 123 7.90 -16.07 -3.70
C ASP A 123 6.47 -15.65 -3.34
N VAL A 124 5.84 -16.32 -2.38
CA VAL A 124 4.50 -16.00 -1.88
C VAL A 124 4.63 -15.17 -0.60
N VAL A 125 4.13 -13.92 -0.63
CA VAL A 125 3.96 -13.11 0.60
C VAL A 125 2.87 -13.73 1.47
N THR A 126 3.18 -13.96 2.76
CA THR A 126 2.29 -14.66 3.70
C THR A 126 1.70 -13.71 4.75
N SER A 127 2.50 -12.81 5.29
CA SER A 127 2.05 -11.80 6.24
C SER A 127 2.84 -10.50 6.17
N ILE A 128 2.22 -9.45 6.71
CA ILE A 128 2.81 -8.14 6.91
C ILE A 128 2.69 -7.81 8.40
N THR A 129 3.79 -7.37 9.03
CA THR A 129 3.84 -7.07 10.46
C THR A 129 4.31 -5.64 10.68
N PHE A 130 3.63 -4.88 11.53
CA PHE A 130 4.03 -3.52 11.89
C PHE A 130 3.60 -3.18 13.32
N LYS A 131 4.18 -2.10 13.86
CA LYS A 131 3.75 -1.54 15.14
C LYS A 131 2.63 -0.51 14.96
N VAL A 132 1.67 -0.50 15.88
CA VAL A 132 0.70 0.58 16.01
C VAL A 132 1.47 1.84 16.40
N PRO A 133 1.41 2.91 15.59
CA PRO A 133 2.16 4.12 15.89
C PRO A 133 1.44 4.97 16.94
N GLU A 134 2.19 5.82 17.64
CA GLU A 134 1.60 6.80 18.58
C GLU A 134 0.83 7.89 17.82
N HIS A 135 1.32 8.25 16.63
CA HIS A 135 0.71 9.24 15.75
C HIS A 135 0.52 8.68 14.35
N TRP A 136 -0.56 9.08 13.68
CA TRP A 136 -0.80 8.70 12.30
C TRP A 136 -1.22 9.92 11.48
N TYR A 137 -0.55 10.10 10.35
CA TYR A 137 -0.80 11.18 9.42
C TYR A 137 -0.97 10.60 8.03
N TYR A 138 -2.04 11.00 7.35
CA TYR A 138 -2.30 10.56 5.99
C TYR A 138 -2.94 11.68 5.17
N THR A 139 -2.45 11.89 3.95
CA THR A 139 -3.16 12.68 2.96
C THR A 139 -3.02 12.08 1.58
N LYS A 140 -4.06 12.24 0.77
CA LYS A 140 -4.09 11.79 -0.62
C LYS A 140 -4.69 12.86 -1.51
N ALA A 141 -3.85 13.49 -2.32
CA ALA A 141 -4.25 14.40 -3.37
C ALA A 141 -4.82 13.59 -4.55
N MET A 142 -6.02 13.95 -5.03
CA MET A 142 -6.73 13.24 -6.08
C MET A 142 -7.48 14.22 -6.98
N ARG A 143 -7.76 13.82 -8.24
CA ARG A 143 -8.64 14.60 -9.13
C ARG A 143 -10.10 14.64 -8.66
N ARG A 144 -10.55 13.56 -8.01
CA ARG A 144 -11.91 13.40 -7.49
C ARG A 144 -11.83 12.83 -6.09
N LYS A 145 -12.75 13.25 -5.21
CA LYS A 145 -12.75 12.91 -3.77
C LYS A 145 -12.77 11.40 -3.49
N GLN A 146 -13.32 10.60 -4.39
CA GLN A 146 -13.44 9.14 -4.27
C GLN A 146 -13.17 8.49 -5.62
N ASN A 147 -12.75 7.21 -5.61
CA ASN A 147 -12.47 6.42 -6.82
C ASN A 147 -11.50 7.09 -7.81
N SER A 148 -10.43 7.70 -7.29
CA SER A 148 -9.35 8.30 -8.08
C SER A 148 -8.01 7.73 -7.65
N ALA A 149 -7.10 7.59 -8.62
CA ALA A 149 -5.70 7.33 -8.32
C ALA A 149 -5.03 8.58 -7.74
N SER A 150 -3.82 8.38 -7.23
CA SER A 150 -3.09 9.36 -6.42
C SER A 150 -2.31 10.34 -7.30
N ILE A 151 -2.46 11.63 -7.01
CA ILE A 151 -1.53 12.66 -7.50
C ILE A 151 -0.32 12.70 -6.55
N VAL A 152 -0.59 12.76 -5.25
CA VAL A 152 0.40 12.64 -4.18
C VAL A 152 -0.27 11.90 -3.04
N THR A 153 0.38 10.88 -2.50
CA THR A 153 0.01 10.27 -1.22
C THR A 153 1.14 10.53 -0.24
N VAL A 154 0.82 10.94 0.98
CA VAL A 154 1.78 11.05 2.09
C VAL A 154 1.21 10.25 3.25
N ALA A 155 2.03 9.37 3.81
CA ALA A 155 1.75 8.68 5.06
C ALA A 155 2.92 8.89 6.03
N SER A 156 2.63 9.05 7.32
CA SER A 156 3.65 9.20 8.35
C SER A 156 3.18 8.66 9.71
N ASP A 157 4.09 8.03 10.44
CA ASP A 157 3.93 7.62 11.84
C ASP A 157 4.39 8.72 12.84
N GLY A 158 4.72 9.91 12.34
CA GLY A 158 5.31 11.00 13.11
C GLY A 158 6.84 11.01 13.13
N VAL A 159 7.48 9.96 12.62
CA VAL A 159 8.95 9.85 12.48
C VAL A 159 9.34 9.63 11.03
N ARG A 160 8.66 8.70 10.36
CA ARG A 160 8.92 8.23 9.01
C ARG A 160 7.93 8.88 8.04
N ILE A 161 8.38 9.23 6.85
CA ILE A 161 7.54 9.84 5.82
C ILE A 161 7.64 8.99 4.56
N ALA A 162 6.53 8.37 4.17
CA ALA A 162 6.41 7.64 2.90
C ALA A 162 5.56 8.41 1.90
N LEU A 163 5.98 8.37 0.64
CA LEU A 163 5.36 9.09 -0.46
C LEU A 163 4.88 8.11 -1.54
N GLY A 164 3.73 8.41 -2.14
CA GLY A 164 3.18 7.72 -3.31
C GLY A 164 2.77 8.69 -4.40
N GLY A 165 2.70 8.20 -5.64
CA GLY A 165 2.38 9.02 -6.81
C GLY A 165 3.46 10.04 -7.19
N VAL A 166 4.66 9.99 -6.62
CA VAL A 166 5.72 10.97 -6.91
C VAL A 166 7.04 10.34 -7.31
N ALA A 167 7.06 9.02 -7.52
CA ALA A 167 8.18 8.21 -7.97
C ALA A 167 7.64 6.92 -8.63
N PRO A 168 8.46 6.12 -9.34
CA PRO A 168 8.02 4.85 -9.95
C PRO A 168 7.42 3.82 -8.97
N GLY A 169 7.74 3.93 -7.68
CA GLY A 169 7.18 3.14 -6.58
C GLY A 169 7.00 4.00 -5.32
N PRO A 170 6.41 3.44 -4.25
CA PRO A 170 6.44 4.09 -2.93
C PRO A 170 7.87 4.34 -2.47
N VAL A 171 8.14 5.53 -1.92
CA VAL A 171 9.48 5.94 -1.48
C VAL A 171 9.48 6.53 -0.08
N ARG A 172 10.56 6.33 0.66
CA ARG A 172 10.80 6.99 1.96
C ARG A 172 11.52 8.31 1.75
N ALA A 173 11.05 9.37 2.41
CA ALA A 173 11.60 10.71 2.30
C ALA A 173 12.61 10.98 3.43
N LEU A 174 13.77 10.32 3.40
CA LEU A 174 14.76 10.35 4.49
C LEU A 174 15.25 11.77 4.84
N ALA A 175 15.45 12.62 3.84
CA ALA A 175 15.81 14.03 4.06
C ALA A 175 14.70 14.81 4.79
N ALA A 176 13.43 14.51 4.48
CA ALA A 176 12.29 15.10 5.18
C ALA A 176 12.18 14.58 6.62
N GLU A 177 12.46 13.30 6.87
CA GLU A 177 12.47 12.70 8.20
C GLU A 177 13.53 13.37 9.10
N ALA A 178 14.72 13.64 8.56
CA ALA A 178 15.78 14.34 9.29
C ALA A 178 15.33 15.74 9.74
N LYS A 179 14.61 16.48 8.87
CA LYS A 179 14.04 17.78 9.21
C LYS A 179 12.88 17.70 10.20
N LEU A 180 12.04 16.69 10.08
CA LEU A 180 10.97 16.45 11.03
C LEU A 180 11.52 16.18 12.44
N ALA A 181 12.63 15.44 12.56
CA ALA A 181 13.29 15.18 13.84
C ALA A 181 13.85 16.46 14.51
N GLU A 182 14.15 17.49 13.72
CA GLU A 182 14.54 18.83 14.21
C GLU A 182 13.32 19.70 14.60
N GLY A 183 12.10 19.22 14.36
CA GLY A 183 10.86 19.99 14.51
C GLY A 183 10.58 20.95 13.34
N ASP A 184 11.35 20.86 12.25
CA ASP A 184 11.26 21.73 11.08
C ASP A 184 10.29 21.15 10.03
N ILE A 185 8.99 21.38 10.23
CA ILE A 185 7.94 20.91 9.30
C ILE A 185 8.07 21.54 7.92
N ASP A 186 8.45 22.82 7.83
CA ASP A 186 8.59 23.52 6.55
C ASP A 186 9.81 23.00 5.78
N GLY A 187 10.93 22.78 6.45
CA GLY A 187 12.10 22.12 5.88
C GLY A 187 11.81 20.68 5.47
N ALA A 188 11.05 19.93 6.26
CA ALA A 188 10.63 18.57 5.91
C ALA A 188 9.78 18.55 4.63
N ALA A 189 8.87 19.51 4.48
CA ALA A 189 8.03 19.64 3.29
C ALA A 189 8.87 19.87 2.02
N GLU A 190 9.88 20.76 2.07
CA GLU A 190 10.75 21.02 0.92
C GLU A 190 11.72 19.85 0.66
N ALA A 191 12.32 19.27 1.70
CA ALA A 191 13.25 18.15 1.59
C ALA A 191 12.61 16.86 1.04
N ALA A 192 11.28 16.72 1.14
CA ALA A 192 10.55 15.61 0.52
C ALA A 192 10.71 15.55 -1.01
N LEU A 193 11.04 16.68 -1.66
CA LEU A 193 11.31 16.73 -3.09
C LEU A 193 12.56 15.91 -3.49
N GLU A 194 13.50 15.70 -2.59
CA GLU A 194 14.73 14.93 -2.87
C GLU A 194 14.44 13.45 -3.11
N ALA A 195 13.38 12.91 -2.49
CA ALA A 195 12.95 11.54 -2.70
C ALA A 195 12.03 11.37 -3.93
N ALA A 196 11.62 12.47 -4.56
CA ALA A 196 10.65 12.45 -5.64
C ALA A 196 11.33 12.30 -7.01
N ASP A 197 10.77 11.42 -7.84
CA ASP A 197 11.03 11.30 -9.28
C ASP A 197 9.70 11.40 -10.05
N PRO A 198 9.11 12.61 -10.16
CA PRO A 198 7.74 12.76 -10.64
C PRO A 198 7.61 12.49 -12.14
N PHE A 199 6.49 11.87 -12.53
CA PHE A 199 6.17 11.50 -13.91
C PHE A 199 4.84 12.11 -14.37
N ASP A 200 4.66 12.17 -15.69
CA ASP A 200 3.39 12.56 -16.32
C ASP A 200 2.48 11.33 -16.48
N ASP A 201 1.18 11.50 -16.19
CA ASP A 201 0.15 10.51 -16.50
C ASP A 201 -1.22 11.16 -16.74
N ALA A 202 -2.28 10.33 -16.82
CA ALA A 202 -3.65 10.79 -17.01
C ALA A 202 -4.23 11.60 -15.82
N TYR A 203 -3.57 11.58 -14.66
CA TYR A 203 -4.03 12.21 -13.43
C TYR A 203 -3.38 13.57 -13.19
N ALA A 204 -2.07 13.68 -13.40
CA ALA A 204 -1.28 14.89 -13.19
C ALA A 204 0.05 14.86 -13.95
N SER A 205 0.57 16.05 -14.25
CA SER A 205 1.93 16.19 -14.75
C SER A 205 2.97 16.07 -13.65
N ALA A 206 4.20 15.69 -14.01
CA ALA A 206 5.39 15.70 -13.18
C ALA A 206 5.60 17.09 -12.54
N TRP A 207 5.41 18.15 -13.32
CA TRP A 207 5.45 19.54 -12.82
C TRP A 207 4.43 19.76 -11.70
N TYR A 208 3.19 19.32 -11.88
CA TYR A 208 2.14 19.52 -10.88
C TYR A 208 2.44 18.73 -9.60
N ARG A 209 2.83 17.46 -9.72
CA ARG A 209 3.25 16.59 -8.61
C ARG A 209 4.36 17.24 -7.80
N ARG A 210 5.42 17.72 -8.47
CA ARG A 210 6.53 18.46 -7.83
C ARG A 210 6.03 19.71 -7.10
N ARG A 211 5.09 20.45 -7.69
CA ARG A 211 4.55 21.68 -7.08
C ARG A 211 3.70 21.43 -5.85
N VAL A 212 2.91 20.35 -5.82
CA VAL A 212 1.95 20.08 -4.74
C VAL A 212 2.51 19.19 -3.62
N LEU A 213 3.59 18.45 -3.86
CA LEU A 213 4.17 17.53 -2.86
C LEU A 213 4.50 18.23 -1.53
N PRO A 214 5.28 19.34 -1.47
CA PRO A 214 5.57 20.03 -0.22
C PRO A 214 4.31 20.50 0.53
N VAL A 215 3.28 20.94 -0.21
CA VAL A 215 2.01 21.38 0.37
C VAL A 215 1.31 20.22 1.08
N HIS A 216 1.30 19.03 0.49
CA HIS A 216 0.66 17.85 1.08
C HIS A 216 1.48 17.26 2.24
N VAL A 217 2.80 17.31 2.19
CA VAL A 217 3.66 16.91 3.33
C VAL A 217 3.39 17.83 4.53
N ARG A 218 3.45 19.15 4.35
CA ARG A 218 3.13 20.12 5.41
C ARG A 218 1.75 19.86 6.01
N ARG A 219 0.72 19.71 5.16
CA ARG A 219 -0.66 19.48 5.59
C ARG A 219 -0.82 18.20 6.42
N ALA A 220 -0.18 17.11 5.99
CA ALA A 220 -0.21 15.86 6.72
C ALA A 220 0.40 16.04 8.10
N LEU A 221 1.60 16.63 8.19
CA LEU A 221 2.32 16.80 9.47
C LEU A 221 1.67 17.81 10.43
N THR A 222 0.85 18.74 9.93
CA THR A 222 0.12 19.70 10.79
C THR A 222 -1.25 19.21 11.26
N ASN A 223 -1.86 18.24 10.57
CA ASN A 223 -3.20 17.76 10.88
C ASN A 223 -3.16 16.24 11.07
N ALA A 224 -3.14 15.80 12.34
CA ALA A 224 -3.34 14.40 12.69
C ALA A 224 -4.74 13.94 12.26
N VAL A 225 -4.85 12.67 11.87
CA VAL A 225 -6.10 12.01 11.48
C VAL A 225 -6.57 11.08 12.59
#